data_AF-A0A5R2MXN8-F1
#
_entry.id   AF-A0A5R2MXN8-F1
#
_cell.length_a   1.000
_cell.length_b   1.000
_cell.length_c   1.000
_cell.angle_alpha   90.00
_cell.angle_beta   90.00
_cell.angle_gamma   90.00
#
_symmetry.space_group_name_H-M   'P 1'
#
loop_
_entity.id
_entity.type
_entity.pdbx_description
1 polymer ?
#
loop_
_entity_poly.entity_id
_entity_poly.type
_entity_poly.pdbx_seq_one_letter_code
_entity_poly.pdbx_strand_id
1 'polypeptide(L)'
;QPFIIWLFHGVPGLNNLFAGPPYGIGLLTSAMILAIMILPFITSITKDVFDTVPSVLKESAYGIGCTTWEVTRRVVIPYTRIGIMGGVMLALGRALGETMAVTFVIGNAHRISTSLFA
;
A
#
# COMPACT_ATOMS: atom_id res chain seq x y z
N GLN A 1 21.35 1.91 -7.26
CA GLN A 1 21.02 3.17 -7.97
C GLN A 1 21.94 4.29 -7.47
N PRO A 2 22.87 4.83 -8.28
CA PRO A 2 23.84 5.84 -7.84
C PRO A 2 23.28 7.29 -7.74
N PHE A 3 22.20 7.59 -8.47
CA PHE A 3 21.61 8.95 -8.49
C PHE A 3 20.94 9.35 -7.17
N ILE A 4 20.29 8.41 -6.47
CA ILE A 4 19.61 8.66 -5.19
C ILE A 4 20.63 8.93 -4.07
N ILE A 5 21.77 8.27 -4.10
CA ILE A 5 22.84 8.39 -3.10
C ILE A 5 23.51 9.77 -3.19
N TRP A 6 23.65 10.31 -4.41
CA TRP A 6 24.19 11.65 -4.65
C TRP A 6 23.25 12.77 -4.17
N LEU A 7 21.94 12.59 -4.32
CA LEU A 7 20.92 13.60 -3.98
C LEU A 7 20.69 13.73 -2.46
N PHE A 8 20.94 12.68 -1.68
CA PHE A 8 20.71 12.64 -0.22
C PHE A 8 21.98 12.71 0.64
N HIS A 9 23.14 13.03 0.04
CA HIS A 9 24.43 13.07 0.75
C HIS A 9 24.51 14.17 1.84
N GLY A 10 23.61 15.17 1.82
CA GLY A 10 23.64 16.35 2.71
C GLY A 10 22.60 16.40 3.83
N VAL A 11 21.73 15.39 4.00
CA VAL A 11 20.65 15.43 5.01
C VAL A 11 20.92 14.40 6.12
N PRO A 12 21.25 14.82 7.36
CA PRO A 12 21.47 13.89 8.46
C PRO A 12 20.18 13.14 8.78
N GLY A 13 20.23 11.81 8.77
CA GLY A 13 19.07 10.91 8.91
C GLY A 13 18.74 10.12 7.65
N LEU A 14 18.65 10.78 6.47
CA LEU A 14 18.45 10.08 5.20
C LEU A 14 19.72 9.37 4.70
N ASN A 15 20.91 9.88 5.06
CA ASN A 15 22.17 9.23 4.69
C ASN A 15 22.24 7.77 5.20
N ASN A 16 21.86 7.50 6.46
CA ASN A 16 21.84 6.14 7.02
C ASN A 16 20.77 5.22 6.41
N LEU A 17 19.63 5.78 5.97
CA LEU A 17 18.54 5.02 5.34
C LEU A 17 18.87 4.61 3.90
N PHE A 18 19.69 5.41 3.20
CA PHE A 18 20.04 5.23 1.78
C PHE A 18 21.53 4.86 1.56
N ALA A 19 22.32 4.61 2.61
CA ALA A 19 23.71 4.13 2.50
C ALA A 19 23.77 2.60 2.64
N GLY A 20 24.00 1.90 1.53
CA GLY A 20 24.21 0.45 1.51
C GLY A 20 24.86 0.01 0.19
N PRO A 21 25.72 -1.02 0.18
CA PRO A 21 26.28 -1.59 -1.05
C PRO A 21 25.15 -2.04 -1.99
N PRO A 22 25.21 -1.73 -3.29
CA PRO A 22 24.12 -1.96 -4.23
C PRO A 22 24.05 -3.44 -4.64
N TYR A 23 23.57 -4.29 -3.74
CA TYR A 23 23.06 -5.59 -4.13
C TYR A 23 21.65 -5.37 -4.68
N GLY A 24 21.35 -5.80 -5.92
CA GLY A 24 20.05 -5.64 -6.56
C GLY A 24 18.88 -6.43 -5.92
N ILE A 25 19.03 -6.75 -4.63
CA ILE A 25 18.27 -7.68 -3.79
C ILE A 25 17.69 -6.89 -2.59
N GLY A 26 17.43 -5.59 -2.78
CA GLY A 26 17.14 -4.66 -1.68
C GLY A 26 15.67 -4.68 -1.24
N LEU A 27 15.44 -4.32 0.01
CA LEU A 27 14.10 -4.21 0.61
C LEU A 27 13.17 -3.28 -0.20
N LEU A 28 13.73 -2.20 -0.78
CA LEU A 28 13.00 -1.27 -1.64
C LEU A 28 12.46 -1.94 -2.93
N THR A 29 13.25 -2.79 -3.59
CA THR A 29 12.80 -3.52 -4.79
C THR A 29 11.74 -4.57 -4.44
N SER A 30 11.91 -5.30 -3.33
CA SER A 30 10.93 -6.26 -2.84
C SER A 30 9.60 -5.60 -2.47
N ALA A 31 9.63 -4.46 -1.78
CA ALA A 31 8.44 -3.70 -1.42
C ALA A 31 7.70 -3.16 -2.65
N MET A 32 8.42 -2.75 -3.69
CA MET A 32 7.82 -2.27 -4.94
C MET A 32 7.08 -3.38 -5.69
N ILE A 33 7.70 -4.56 -5.81
CA ILE A 33 7.06 -5.73 -6.44
C ILE A 33 5.81 -6.13 -5.66
N LEU A 34 5.93 -6.20 -4.33
CA LEU A 34 4.81 -6.54 -3.45
C LEU A 34 3.66 -5.52 -3.56
N ALA A 35 3.97 -4.23 -3.64
CA ALA A 35 2.98 -3.17 -3.80
C ALA A 35 2.18 -3.32 -5.11
N ILE A 36 2.86 -3.57 -6.24
CA ILE A 36 2.21 -3.77 -7.55
C ILE A 36 1.24 -4.96 -7.52
N MET A 37 1.54 -5.98 -6.74
CA MET A 37 0.73 -7.18 -6.63
C MET A 37 -0.47 -7.02 -5.67
N ILE A 38 -0.30 -6.35 -4.53
CA ILE A 38 -1.37 -6.17 -3.54
C ILE A 38 -2.39 -5.12 -3.98
N LEU A 39 -1.95 -4.09 -4.71
CA LEU A 39 -2.79 -2.99 -5.16
C LEU A 39 -4.06 -3.47 -5.91
N PRO A 40 -4.00 -4.34 -6.94
CA PRO A 40 -5.20 -4.82 -7.62
C PRO A 40 -6.17 -5.56 -6.68
N PHE A 41 -5.66 -6.29 -5.68
CA PHE A 41 -6.51 -6.97 -4.68
C PHE A 41 -7.30 -6.00 -3.84
N ILE A 42 -6.62 -5.00 -3.25
CA ILE A 42 -7.29 -4.00 -2.42
C ILE A 42 -8.32 -3.22 -3.25
N THR A 43 -7.98 -2.86 -4.49
CA THR A 43 -8.91 -2.11 -5.36
C THR A 43 -10.14 -2.92 -5.73
N SER A 44 -10.01 -4.22 -6.01
CA SER A 44 -11.15 -5.07 -6.34
C SER A 44 -12.08 -5.21 -5.15
N ILE A 45 -11.54 -5.52 -3.96
CA ILE A 45 -12.35 -5.68 -2.75
C ILE A 45 -13.05 -4.36 -2.38
N THR A 46 -12.34 -3.23 -2.49
CA THR A 46 -12.92 -1.92 -2.20
C THR A 46 -14.10 -1.61 -3.14
N LYS A 47 -13.97 -1.96 -4.43
CA LYS A 47 -15.06 -1.81 -5.41
C LYS A 47 -16.27 -2.67 -5.03
N ASP A 48 -16.06 -3.94 -4.69
CA ASP A 48 -17.14 -4.85 -4.30
C ASP A 48 -17.88 -4.31 -3.06
N VAL A 49 -17.14 -3.83 -2.07
CA VAL A 49 -17.72 -3.22 -0.85
C VAL A 49 -18.51 -1.95 -1.20
N PHE A 50 -18.05 -1.12 -2.13
CA PHE A 50 -18.81 0.06 -2.56
C PHE A 50 -20.11 -0.28 -3.29
N ASP A 51 -20.14 -1.38 -4.03
CA ASP A 51 -21.33 -1.87 -4.74
C ASP A 51 -22.37 -2.44 -3.75
N THR A 52 -21.97 -2.82 -2.52
CA THR A 52 -22.92 -3.20 -1.45
C THR A 52 -23.69 -2.03 -0.82
N VAL A 53 -23.27 -0.78 -1.06
CA VAL A 53 -23.95 0.40 -0.48
C VAL A 53 -25.30 0.61 -1.18
N PRO A 54 -26.43 0.63 -0.43
CA PRO A 54 -27.76 0.81 -1.00
C PRO A 54 -27.83 2.09 -1.85
N SER A 55 -28.42 1.99 -3.05
CA SER A 55 -28.61 3.14 -3.95
C SER A 55 -29.46 4.24 -3.31
N VAL A 56 -30.46 3.86 -2.50
CA VAL A 56 -31.33 4.80 -1.77
C VAL A 56 -30.52 5.77 -0.89
N LEU A 57 -29.43 5.31 -0.26
CA LEU A 57 -28.58 6.15 0.58
C LEU A 57 -27.81 7.19 -0.26
N LYS A 58 -27.38 6.79 -1.47
CA LYS A 58 -26.70 7.66 -2.44
C LYS A 58 -27.69 8.67 -3.04
N GLU A 59 -28.85 8.22 -3.48
CA GLU A 59 -29.91 9.04 -4.06
C GLU A 59 -30.48 10.07 -3.08
N SER A 60 -30.66 9.69 -1.80
CA SER A 60 -31.11 10.62 -0.75
C SER A 60 -30.09 11.74 -0.51
N ALA A 61 -28.79 11.41 -0.55
CA ALA A 61 -27.75 12.41 -0.41
C ALA A 61 -27.69 13.37 -1.63
N TYR A 62 -27.88 12.85 -2.84
CA TYR A 62 -28.05 13.69 -4.03
C TYR A 62 -29.33 14.54 -3.96
N GLY A 63 -30.42 14.02 -3.39
CA GLY A 63 -31.69 14.75 -3.20
C GLY A 63 -31.60 15.95 -2.25
N ILE A 64 -30.63 15.95 -1.33
CA ILE A 64 -30.32 17.08 -0.45
C ILE A 64 -29.34 18.09 -1.12
N GLY A 65 -28.91 17.81 -2.36
CA GLY A 65 -28.01 18.66 -3.13
C GLY A 65 -26.52 18.40 -2.85
N CYS A 66 -26.16 17.26 -2.26
CA CYS A 66 -24.74 16.91 -2.08
C CYS A 66 -24.07 16.63 -3.43
N THR A 67 -22.82 17.07 -3.56
CA THR A 67 -21.96 16.75 -4.71
C THR A 67 -21.48 15.29 -4.66
N THR A 68 -21.05 14.74 -5.80
CA THR A 68 -20.49 13.37 -5.88
C THR A 68 -19.35 13.15 -4.89
N TRP A 69 -18.48 14.15 -4.72
CA TRP A 69 -17.38 14.12 -3.75
C TRP A 69 -17.86 14.05 -2.30
N GLU A 70 -18.90 14.82 -1.95
CA GLU A 70 -19.48 14.80 -0.61
C GLU A 70 -20.19 13.48 -0.33
N VAL A 71 -20.93 12.93 -1.30
CA VAL A 71 -21.58 11.62 -1.18
C VAL A 71 -20.54 10.53 -0.94
N THR A 72 -19.45 10.50 -1.73
CA THR A 72 -18.38 9.51 -1.53
C THR A 72 -17.74 9.67 -0.15
N ARG A 73 -17.35 10.89 0.24
CA ARG A 73 -16.58 11.11 1.47
C ARG A 73 -17.39 11.00 2.76
N ARG A 74 -18.63 11.51 2.76
CA ARG A 74 -19.48 11.59 3.97
C ARG A 74 -20.48 10.44 4.10
N VAL A 75 -20.79 9.72 3.01
CA VAL A 75 -21.79 8.64 3.03
C VAL A 75 -21.13 7.30 2.71
N VAL A 76 -20.50 7.16 1.54
CA VAL A 76 -19.97 5.87 1.07
C VAL A 76 -18.80 5.38 1.93
N ILE A 77 -17.76 6.20 2.12
CA ILE A 77 -16.57 5.84 2.91
C ILE A 77 -16.91 5.43 4.36
N PRO A 78 -17.68 6.20 5.15
CA PRO A 78 -17.97 5.79 6.53
C PRO A 78 -18.89 4.57 6.60
N TYR A 79 -19.80 4.39 5.65
CA TYR A 79 -20.66 3.20 5.59
C TYR A 79 -19.85 1.92 5.30
N THR A 80 -18.84 2.03 4.46
CA THR A 80 -18.02 0.91 3.98
C THR A 80 -16.72 0.68 4.76
N ARG A 81 -16.44 1.50 5.78
CA ARG A 81 -15.20 1.44 6.59
C ARG A 81 -14.88 0.03 7.09
N ILE A 82 -15.89 -0.75 7.49
CA ILE A 82 -15.71 -2.10 8.02
C ILE A 82 -15.29 -3.05 6.90
N GLY A 83 -15.92 -2.94 5.73
CA GLY A 83 -15.57 -3.72 4.55
C GLY A 83 -14.19 -3.37 3.99
N ILE A 84 -13.81 -2.09 3.97
CA ILE A 84 -12.45 -1.65 3.58
C ILE A 84 -11.42 -2.24 4.53
N MET A 85 -11.64 -2.16 5.85
CA MET A 85 -10.74 -2.75 6.85
C MET A 85 -10.61 -4.27 6.68
N GLY A 86 -11.71 -4.97 6.42
CA GLY A 86 -11.70 -6.40 6.09
C GLY A 86 -10.90 -6.71 4.82
N GLY A 87 -11.06 -5.90 3.77
CA GLY A 87 -10.31 -6.02 2.52
C GLY A 87 -8.81 -5.79 2.68
N VAL A 88 -8.42 -4.80 3.50
CA VAL A 88 -7.02 -4.55 3.85
C VAL A 88 -6.44 -5.73 4.62
N MET A 89 -7.19 -6.27 5.60
CA MET A 89 -6.73 -7.42 6.39
C MET A 89 -6.57 -8.68 5.53
N LEU A 90 -7.47 -8.93 4.58
CA LEU A 90 -7.37 -10.03 3.63
C LEU A 90 -6.17 -9.88 2.69
N ALA A 91 -5.96 -8.66 2.18
CA ALA A 91 -4.82 -8.34 1.32
C ALA A 91 -3.47 -8.48 2.05
N LEU A 92 -3.41 -8.11 3.33
CA LEU A 92 -2.25 -8.35 4.20
C LEU A 92 -2.03 -9.85 4.43
N GLY A 93 -3.09 -10.63 4.68
CA GLY A 93 -2.99 -12.08 4.77
C GLY A 93 -2.42 -12.72 3.50
N ARG A 94 -2.84 -12.23 2.33
CA ARG A 94 -2.30 -12.65 1.03
C ARG A 94 -0.83 -12.27 0.88
N ALA A 95 -0.48 -11.04 1.23
CA ALA A 95 0.91 -10.57 1.21
C ALA A 95 1.82 -11.43 2.09
N LEU A 96 1.33 -11.84 3.26
CA LEU A 96 2.01 -12.74 4.17
C LEU A 96 2.14 -14.15 3.59
N GLY A 97 1.13 -14.66 2.88
CA GLY A 97 1.21 -15.93 2.15
C GLY A 97 2.23 -15.90 0.99
N GLU A 98 2.39 -14.74 0.35
CA GLU A 98 3.38 -14.49 -0.69
C GLU A 98 4.81 -14.23 -0.14
N THR A 99 5.01 -14.25 1.18
CA THR A 99 6.34 -14.01 1.81
C THR A 99 7.42 -15.01 1.37
N MET A 100 7.05 -16.14 0.77
CA MET A 100 8.01 -17.01 0.07
C MET A 100 8.73 -16.26 -1.07
N ALA A 101 8.04 -15.39 -1.81
CA ALA A 101 8.65 -14.56 -2.85
C ALA A 101 9.51 -13.43 -2.24
N VAL A 102 9.03 -12.78 -1.19
CA VAL A 102 9.76 -11.67 -0.53
C VAL A 102 11.04 -12.17 0.15
N THR A 103 11.00 -13.33 0.80
CA THR A 103 12.21 -13.96 1.40
C THR A 103 13.22 -14.42 0.37
N PHE A 104 12.77 -14.87 -0.80
CA PHE A 104 13.63 -15.21 -1.93
C PHE A 104 14.30 -13.97 -2.53
N VAL A 105 13.58 -12.83 -2.60
CA VAL A 105 14.11 -11.55 -3.12
C VAL A 105 14.89 -10.74 -2.08
N ILE A 106 14.75 -11.00 -0.78
CA ILE A 106 15.65 -10.47 0.28
C ILE A 106 16.87 -11.41 0.48
N GLY A 107 16.86 -12.59 -0.14
CA GLY A 107 18.01 -13.48 -0.18
C GLY A 107 18.43 -14.06 1.17
N ASN A 108 17.49 -14.33 2.09
CA ASN A 108 17.78 -14.88 3.42
C ASN A 108 18.88 -14.11 4.18
N ALA A 109 19.01 -12.80 3.98
CA ALA A 109 19.95 -11.96 4.72
C ALA A 109 19.44 -11.78 6.16
N HIS A 110 19.83 -12.69 7.06
CA HIS A 110 19.60 -12.60 8.51
C HIS A 110 20.46 -11.50 9.18
N ARG A 111 20.66 -10.38 8.49
CA ARG A 111 21.31 -9.18 9.01
C ARG A 111 20.38 -8.02 8.78
N ILE A 112 19.74 -7.58 9.85
CA ILE A 112 18.97 -6.33 9.89
C ILE A 112 19.99 -5.20 9.74
N SER A 113 20.34 -4.86 8.50
CA SER A 113 21.06 -3.64 8.19
C SER A 113 20.05 -2.51 8.15
N THR A 114 20.35 -1.40 8.80
CA THR A 114 19.47 -0.23 8.97
C THR A 114 19.25 0.58 7.68
N SER A 115 19.59 0.01 6.52
CA SER A 115 19.59 0.66 5.20
C SER A 115 18.60 0.00 4.25
N LEU A 116 17.80 0.80 3.54
CA LEU A 116 16.74 0.37 2.59
C LEU A 116 17.28 -0.36 1.33
N PHE A 117 18.60 -0.32 1.12
CA PHE A 117 19.29 -0.88 -0.04
C PHE A 117 20.12 -2.13 0.25
N ALA A 118 20.26 -2.53 1.51
CA ALA A 118 21.02 -3.72 1.92
C ALA A 118 20.13 -4.96 2.02
#